data_AF-A0AAD3HKT8-F1
#
_entry.id   AF-A0AAD3HKT8-F1
#
_cell.length_a   1.000
_cell.length_b   1.000
_cell.length_c   1.000
_cell.angle_alpha   90.00
_cell.angle_beta   90.00
_cell.angle_gamma   90.00
#
_symmetry.space_group_name_H-M   'P 1'
#
loop_
_entity.id
_entity.type
_entity.pdbx_description
1 polymer ?
#
loop_
_entity_poly.entity_id
_entity_poly.type
_entity_poly.pdbx_seq_one_letter_code
_entity_poly.pdbx_strand_id
1 'polypeptide(L)'
;MLLRAAAAASPLAALAPGTLGYGLRYATTAASTCSGKVGFVGLGAMGLRMAKHLLAAGHNLLVYDSNHLAVESLLEEAAAVRTGSETSSSCSFSHLPGGRWGIAEALRSPAEIAETPGVGVVFTMLSGPDAARRVYLGSKGLLAPQGGIVPRVLVDCTTLDPPTARELAGRVRAAAVNVDKAGAPLQGLPAQSPTLLDAPVTGGIVGADAGTLSFLVGGDEAALPAVEHLLRAMGTSVTWCGDPGDAQAARLCNTMVQAATMAATAEALALARRLGVDPRVMTKVLNSGSGRSWVSQEYNPVPGITPQAPSSRGYRGGLRCTQVADHLKMAVTAAEKSYSPVPMARQVMQLYGQVCEEGLGDLDFASVYRYVYGSGAAHHEWASGEALFNAQHP
;
A
#
# COMPACT_ATOMS: atom_id res chain seq x y z
N MET A 1 -14.22 42.62 65.72
CA MET A 1 -15.26 42.43 64.69
C MET A 1 -14.79 41.29 63.79
N LEU A 2 -15.06 40.01 64.06
CA LEU A 2 -16.35 39.29 63.93
C LEU A 2 -17.04 39.67 62.61
N LEU A 3 -17.19 38.77 61.63
CA LEU A 3 -18.00 37.55 61.77
C LEU A 3 -17.44 36.30 61.05
N ARG A 4 -17.66 35.17 61.72
CA ARG A 4 -17.73 33.79 61.22
C ARG A 4 -19.15 33.48 60.71
N ALA A 5 -19.27 32.53 59.79
CA ALA A 5 -20.31 31.48 59.77
C ALA A 5 -19.73 30.29 58.97
N ALA A 6 -19.26 29.21 59.61
CA ALA A 6 -19.99 28.07 60.20
C ALA A 6 -20.39 26.99 59.17
N ALA A 7 -19.97 25.77 59.49
CA ALA A 7 -19.92 24.56 58.67
C ALA A 7 -21.27 23.85 58.44
N ALA A 8 -21.30 22.96 57.45
CA ALA A 8 -21.96 21.66 57.56
C ALA A 8 -21.25 20.61 56.69
N ALA A 9 -21.03 19.43 57.25
CA ALA A 9 -20.29 18.31 56.67
C ALA A 9 -21.24 17.23 56.12
N SER A 10 -20.84 16.60 55.00
CA SER A 10 -20.98 15.18 54.59
C SER A 10 -22.38 14.52 54.51
N PRO A 11 -22.62 13.49 53.65
CA PRO A 11 -21.70 12.36 53.47
C PRO A 11 -21.47 11.82 52.05
N LEU A 12 -20.37 11.07 51.96
CA LEU A 12 -20.08 10.05 50.97
C LEU A 12 -21.28 9.14 50.71
N ALA A 13 -21.67 9.02 49.44
CA ALA A 13 -22.39 7.86 48.92
C ALA A 13 -21.48 7.15 47.93
N ALA A 14 -21.09 5.93 48.28
CA ALA A 14 -20.37 5.00 47.43
C ALA A 14 -21.21 4.63 46.22
N LEU A 15 -20.66 4.80 45.01
CA LEU A 15 -21.21 4.21 43.78
C LEU A 15 -20.22 3.16 43.27
N ALA A 16 -20.74 1.95 43.14
CA ALA A 16 -20.09 0.74 42.67
C ALA A 16 -19.56 0.88 41.23
N PRO A 17 -18.56 0.07 40.83
CA PRO A 17 -17.95 0.14 39.50
C PRO A 17 -18.92 -0.35 38.43
N GLY A 18 -19.51 0.58 37.69
CA GLY A 18 -20.24 0.30 36.46
C GLY A 18 -19.27 -0.03 35.33
N THR A 19 -19.42 -1.22 34.79
CA THR A 19 -18.80 -1.74 33.57
C THR A 19 -18.91 -0.72 32.42
N LEU A 20 -17.80 -0.10 32.03
CA LEU A 20 -17.67 0.62 30.76
C LEU A 20 -17.71 -0.41 29.62
N GLY A 21 -18.93 -0.77 29.22
CA GLY A 21 -19.17 -1.56 28.03
C GLY A 21 -18.84 -0.74 26.79
N TYR A 22 -17.74 -1.08 26.12
CA TYR A 22 -17.52 -0.76 24.70
C TYR A 22 -18.60 -1.49 23.90
N GLY A 23 -19.70 -0.81 23.63
CA GLY A 23 -20.85 -1.32 22.89
C GLY A 23 -21.32 -0.32 21.85
N LEU A 24 -20.48 -0.02 20.85
CA LEU A 24 -20.97 0.59 19.62
C LEU A 24 -21.70 -0.49 18.81
N ARG A 25 -23.03 -0.51 18.97
CA ARG A 25 -23.94 -1.25 18.10
C ARG A 25 -23.88 -0.61 16.71
N TYR A 26 -23.10 -1.20 15.81
CA TYR A 26 -23.25 -0.93 14.39
C TYR A 26 -24.60 -1.51 13.96
N ALA A 27 -25.57 -0.62 13.70
CA ALA A 27 -26.74 -1.00 12.94
C ALA A 27 -26.27 -1.41 11.54
N THR A 28 -26.32 -2.72 11.27
CA THR A 28 -26.23 -3.29 9.92
C THR A 28 -27.44 -2.85 9.13
N THR A 29 -27.40 -1.62 8.63
CA THR A 29 -28.24 -1.21 7.50
C THR A 29 -27.53 -1.75 6.27
N ALA A 30 -28.19 -2.64 5.53
CA ALA A 30 -27.68 -3.22 4.30
C ALA A 30 -27.05 -2.10 3.45
N ALA A 31 -25.74 -2.20 3.24
CA ALA A 31 -25.02 -1.27 2.40
C ALA A 31 -25.70 -1.28 1.03
N SER A 32 -26.29 -0.14 0.68
CA SER A 32 -26.68 0.16 -0.69
C SER A 32 -25.47 -0.15 -1.56
N THR A 33 -25.53 -1.24 -2.31
CA THR A 33 -24.53 -1.58 -3.32
C THR A 33 -24.49 -0.38 -4.27
N CYS A 34 -23.41 0.39 -4.23
CA CYS A 34 -23.14 1.36 -5.28
C CYS A 34 -23.00 0.54 -6.56
N SER A 35 -24.07 0.44 -7.35
CA SER A 35 -24.10 -0.15 -8.69
C SER A 35 -23.37 0.76 -9.70
N GLY A 36 -22.26 1.37 -9.28
CA GLY A 36 -21.44 2.28 -10.06
C GLY A 36 -20.22 1.57 -10.65
N LYS A 37 -19.71 2.10 -11.75
CA LYS A 37 -18.41 1.69 -12.31
C LYS A 37 -17.30 2.27 -11.42
N VAL A 38 -16.21 1.52 -11.23
CA VAL A 38 -15.01 2.00 -10.52
C VAL A 38 -13.89 2.19 -11.54
N GLY A 39 -13.27 3.35 -11.56
CA GLY A 39 -12.08 3.58 -12.37
C GLY A 39 -10.83 3.01 -11.69
N PHE A 40 -9.92 2.40 -12.46
CA PHE A 40 -8.64 1.93 -11.94
C PHE A 40 -7.51 2.25 -12.92
N VAL A 41 -6.55 3.07 -12.49
CA VAL A 41 -5.43 3.54 -13.32
C VAL A 41 -4.11 3.04 -12.74
N GLY A 42 -3.37 2.27 -13.55
CA GLY A 42 -2.11 1.64 -13.17
C GLY A 42 -2.29 0.19 -12.75
N LEU A 43 -1.96 -0.74 -13.65
CA LEU A 43 -2.01 -2.19 -13.51
C LEU A 43 -0.60 -2.79 -13.38
N GLY A 44 0.28 -2.09 -12.68
CA GLY A 44 1.61 -2.59 -12.33
C GLY A 44 1.56 -3.74 -11.31
N ALA A 45 2.70 -4.05 -10.69
CA ALA A 45 2.83 -5.17 -9.76
C ALA A 45 1.80 -5.13 -8.61
N MET A 46 1.47 -3.96 -8.07
CA MET A 46 0.44 -3.84 -7.03
C MET A 46 -0.96 -3.67 -7.63
N GLY A 47 -1.09 -2.74 -8.59
CA GLY A 47 -2.39 -2.33 -9.12
C GLY A 47 -3.19 -3.45 -9.79
N LEU A 48 -2.52 -4.36 -10.52
CA LEU A 48 -3.20 -5.49 -11.14
C LEU A 48 -3.90 -6.39 -10.10
N ARG A 49 -3.23 -6.67 -8.98
CA ARG A 49 -3.75 -7.54 -7.91
C ARG A 49 -4.90 -6.88 -7.17
N MET A 50 -4.74 -5.58 -6.87
CA MET A 50 -5.78 -4.75 -6.29
C MET A 50 -7.04 -4.71 -7.17
N ALA A 51 -6.89 -4.50 -8.48
CA ALA A 51 -7.99 -4.52 -9.44
C ALA A 51 -8.72 -5.87 -9.46
N LYS A 52 -7.99 -7.00 -9.41
CA LYS A 52 -8.58 -8.34 -9.33
C LYS A 52 -9.46 -8.55 -8.09
N HIS A 53 -9.05 -8.02 -6.93
CA HIS A 53 -9.86 -8.09 -5.71
C HIS A 53 -11.16 -7.30 -5.83
N LEU A 54 -11.13 -6.13 -6.47
CA LEU A 54 -12.36 -5.37 -6.76
C LEU A 54 -13.28 -6.13 -7.72
N LEU A 55 -12.73 -6.78 -8.75
CA LEU A 55 -13.51 -7.63 -9.67
C LEU A 55 -14.13 -8.83 -8.95
N ALA A 56 -13.38 -9.51 -8.08
CA ALA A 56 -13.90 -10.63 -7.29
C ALA A 56 -14.98 -10.21 -6.29
N ALA A 57 -14.91 -8.99 -5.76
CA ALA A 57 -15.97 -8.41 -4.94
C ALA A 57 -17.21 -8.00 -5.77
N GLY A 58 -17.18 -8.18 -7.10
CA GLY A 58 -18.31 -7.95 -8.01
C GLY A 58 -18.40 -6.53 -8.57
N HIS A 59 -17.37 -5.70 -8.41
CA HIS A 59 -17.35 -4.34 -8.94
C HIS A 59 -16.95 -4.33 -10.43
N ASN A 60 -17.67 -3.55 -11.24
CA ASN A 60 -17.27 -3.32 -12.64
C ASN A 60 -16.16 -2.27 -12.71
N LEU A 61 -15.08 -2.58 -13.43
CA LEU A 61 -13.91 -1.73 -13.55
C LEU A 61 -13.79 -1.11 -14.94
N LEU A 62 -13.48 0.19 -14.98
CA LEU A 62 -12.91 0.86 -16.14
C LEU A 62 -11.41 1.01 -15.91
N VAL A 63 -10.59 0.35 -16.72
CA VAL A 63 -9.16 0.24 -16.46
C VAL A 63 -8.32 0.97 -17.49
N TYR A 64 -7.19 1.52 -17.05
CA TYR A 64 -6.16 2.06 -17.92
C TYR A 64 -4.76 1.77 -17.37
N ASP A 65 -3.85 1.34 -18.23
CA ASP A 65 -2.41 1.39 -18.02
C ASP A 65 -1.73 1.78 -19.34
N SER A 66 -0.57 2.44 -19.25
CA SER A 66 0.31 2.69 -20.40
C SER A 66 0.89 1.40 -21.01
N ASN A 67 1.00 0.33 -20.23
CA ASN A 67 1.39 -1.00 -20.65
C ASN A 67 0.16 -1.80 -21.09
N HIS A 68 -0.09 -1.85 -22.39
CA HIS A 68 -1.24 -2.56 -22.97
C HIS A 68 -1.28 -4.05 -22.61
N LEU A 69 -0.12 -4.71 -22.44
CA LEU A 69 -0.07 -6.13 -22.06
C LEU A 69 -0.66 -6.38 -20.66
N ALA A 70 -0.47 -5.43 -19.73
CA ALA A 70 -1.06 -5.55 -18.39
C ALA A 70 -2.59 -5.40 -18.42
N VAL A 71 -3.10 -4.56 -19.32
CA VAL A 71 -4.54 -4.38 -19.55
C VAL A 71 -5.13 -5.64 -20.18
N GLU A 72 -4.54 -6.14 -21.27
CA GLU A 72 -4.98 -7.36 -21.95
C GLU A 72 -5.03 -8.56 -21.00
N SER A 73 -3.97 -8.76 -20.21
CA SER A 73 -3.91 -9.84 -19.22
C SER A 73 -5.05 -9.78 -18.20
N LEU A 74 -5.42 -8.59 -17.72
CA LEU A 74 -6.55 -8.45 -16.79
C LEU A 74 -7.89 -8.76 -17.46
N LEU A 75 -8.09 -8.28 -18.69
CA LEU A 75 -9.33 -8.49 -19.45
C LEU A 75 -9.55 -9.97 -19.77
N GLU A 76 -8.51 -10.67 -20.22
CA GLU A 76 -8.57 -12.11 -20.53
C GLU A 76 -8.95 -12.93 -19.30
N GLU A 77 -8.31 -12.66 -18.16
CA GLU A 77 -8.60 -13.37 -16.91
C GLU A 77 -10.02 -13.08 -16.40
N ALA A 78 -10.44 -11.81 -16.44
CA ALA A 78 -11.80 -11.42 -16.05
C ALA A 78 -12.87 -12.07 -16.96
N ALA A 79 -12.59 -12.21 -18.25
CA ALA A 79 -13.48 -12.89 -19.19
C ALA A 79 -13.57 -14.40 -18.89
N ALA A 80 -12.41 -15.05 -18.70
CA ALA A 80 -12.34 -16.49 -18.47
C ALA A 80 -13.03 -16.94 -17.19
N VAL A 81 -12.84 -16.21 -16.09
CA VAL A 81 -13.52 -16.50 -14.82
C VAL A 81 -15.04 -16.40 -14.97
N ARG A 82 -15.54 -15.43 -15.75
CA ARG A 82 -16.98 -15.26 -16.01
C ARG A 82 -17.57 -16.35 -16.88
N THR A 83 -16.81 -16.87 -17.84
CA THR A 83 -17.25 -17.95 -18.74
C THR A 83 -17.07 -19.34 -18.14
N GLY A 84 -16.45 -19.44 -16.95
CA GLY A 84 -16.15 -20.73 -16.31
C GLY A 84 -15.08 -21.54 -17.06
N SER A 85 -14.26 -20.90 -17.89
CA SER A 85 -13.17 -21.55 -18.60
C SER A 85 -11.91 -21.52 -17.74
N GLU A 86 -11.29 -22.68 -17.50
CA GLU A 86 -10.04 -22.77 -16.74
C GLU A 86 -8.92 -21.96 -17.42
N THR A 87 -8.35 -20.98 -16.72
CA THR A 87 -7.11 -20.31 -17.11
C THR A 87 -5.92 -20.96 -16.42
N SER A 88 -4.85 -21.21 -17.19
CA SER A 88 -3.61 -21.86 -16.76
C SER A 88 -2.70 -21.00 -15.86
N SER A 89 -3.19 -19.85 -15.37
CA SER A 89 -2.41 -18.92 -14.55
C SER A 89 -2.29 -19.43 -13.11
N SER A 90 -1.05 -19.59 -12.64
CA SER A 90 -0.64 -20.07 -11.31
C SER A 90 -1.05 -19.18 -10.11
N CYS A 91 -1.98 -18.24 -10.30
CA CYS A 91 -2.54 -17.44 -9.23
C CYS A 91 -3.80 -18.16 -8.72
N SER A 92 -3.72 -18.68 -7.50
CA SER A 92 -4.79 -19.38 -6.78
C SER A 92 -5.92 -18.42 -6.37
N PHE A 93 -6.54 -17.76 -7.33
CA PHE A 93 -7.75 -16.94 -7.11
C PHE A 93 -9.03 -17.80 -7.08
N SER A 94 -8.89 -19.12 -7.23
CA SER A 94 -9.94 -20.14 -7.22
C SER A 94 -10.66 -20.34 -5.87
N HIS A 95 -10.22 -19.65 -4.80
CA HIS A 95 -10.77 -19.82 -3.45
C HIS A 95 -11.67 -18.67 -2.98
N LEU A 96 -11.99 -17.70 -3.84
CA LEU A 96 -12.91 -16.62 -3.45
C LEU A 96 -14.38 -17.07 -3.56
N PRO A 97 -15.19 -16.93 -2.49
CA PRO A 97 -16.50 -17.54 -2.41
C PRO A 97 -17.51 -16.86 -3.34
N GLY A 98 -18.01 -17.60 -4.33
CA GLY A 98 -19.40 -17.54 -4.81
C GLY A 98 -19.99 -16.20 -5.29
N GLY A 99 -19.17 -15.19 -5.56
CA GLY A 99 -19.61 -13.88 -6.06
C GLY A 99 -19.63 -13.82 -7.59
N ARG A 100 -20.61 -13.09 -8.15
CA ARG A 100 -20.63 -12.74 -9.58
C ARG A 100 -19.44 -11.80 -9.84
N TRP A 101 -18.40 -12.30 -10.51
CA TRP A 101 -17.24 -11.48 -10.89
C TRP A 101 -17.66 -10.26 -11.71
N GLY A 102 -17.06 -9.11 -11.40
CA GLY A 102 -17.26 -7.86 -12.11
C GLY A 102 -16.75 -7.90 -13.55
N ILE A 103 -17.14 -6.91 -14.33
CA ILE A 103 -16.71 -6.73 -15.72
C ILE A 103 -15.58 -5.71 -15.76
N ALA A 104 -14.48 -6.03 -16.43
CA ALA A 104 -13.42 -5.07 -16.75
C ALA A 104 -13.59 -4.56 -18.19
N GLU A 105 -13.46 -3.25 -18.39
CA GLU A 105 -13.49 -2.57 -19.69
C GLU A 105 -12.26 -1.66 -19.78
N ALA A 106 -11.50 -1.75 -20.87
CA ALA A 106 -10.32 -0.93 -21.08
C ALA A 106 -10.67 0.38 -21.78
N LEU A 107 -10.15 1.49 -21.25
CA LEU A 107 -10.21 2.81 -21.87
C LEU A 107 -8.84 3.25 -22.36
N ARG A 108 -8.78 4.28 -23.20
CA ARG A 108 -7.53 4.69 -23.88
C ARG A 108 -6.77 5.77 -23.12
N SER A 109 -7.39 6.35 -22.09
CA SER A 109 -6.75 7.34 -21.22
C SER A 109 -7.43 7.48 -19.85
N PRO A 110 -6.74 8.04 -18.86
CA PRO A 110 -7.35 8.44 -17.60
C PRO A 110 -8.50 9.45 -17.79
N ALA A 111 -8.38 10.38 -18.75
CA ALA A 111 -9.45 11.33 -19.06
C ALA A 111 -10.77 10.64 -19.45
N GLU A 112 -10.71 9.58 -20.26
CA GLU A 112 -11.91 8.82 -20.65
C GLU A 112 -12.60 8.18 -19.44
N ILE A 113 -11.82 7.67 -18.47
CA ILE A 113 -12.37 7.16 -17.19
C ILE A 113 -13.09 8.29 -16.46
N ALA A 114 -12.45 9.46 -16.37
CA ALA A 114 -12.99 10.62 -15.65
C ALA A 114 -14.21 11.26 -16.33
N GLU A 115 -14.46 10.99 -17.62
CA GLU A 115 -15.63 11.50 -18.36
C GLU A 115 -16.80 10.50 -18.45
N THR A 116 -16.57 9.25 -18.04
CA THR A 116 -17.54 8.17 -18.21
C THR A 116 -18.66 8.30 -17.18
N PRO A 117 -19.94 8.39 -17.59
CA PRO A 117 -21.06 8.48 -16.66
C PRO A 117 -21.12 7.30 -15.67
N GLY A 118 -21.48 7.60 -14.43
CA GLY A 118 -21.63 6.59 -13.38
C GLY A 118 -20.32 6.08 -12.76
N VAL A 119 -19.17 6.68 -13.09
CA VAL A 119 -17.90 6.45 -12.40
C VAL A 119 -17.83 7.34 -11.16
N GLY A 120 -18.22 6.81 -10.00
CA GLY A 120 -18.22 7.57 -8.74
C GLY A 120 -16.84 7.68 -8.09
N VAL A 121 -15.99 6.65 -8.27
CA VAL A 121 -14.69 6.50 -7.61
C VAL A 121 -13.63 6.10 -8.63
N VAL A 122 -12.43 6.69 -8.53
CA VAL A 122 -11.25 6.29 -9.32
C VAL A 122 -10.06 6.00 -8.40
N PHE A 123 -9.44 4.84 -8.58
CA PHE A 123 -8.18 4.48 -7.95
C PHE A 123 -6.98 4.74 -8.87
N THR A 124 -5.86 5.20 -8.30
CA THR A 124 -4.56 5.25 -8.97
C THR A 124 -3.51 4.45 -8.20
N MET A 125 -2.74 3.61 -8.89
CA MET A 125 -1.63 2.85 -8.30
C MET A 125 -0.41 2.87 -9.23
N LEU A 126 0.44 3.89 -9.05
CA LEU A 126 1.45 4.28 -10.04
C LEU A 126 2.89 4.07 -9.55
N SER A 127 3.87 4.38 -10.39
CA SER A 127 5.29 4.13 -10.09
C SER A 127 5.95 5.20 -9.20
N GLY A 128 5.27 6.32 -8.92
CA GLY A 128 5.78 7.40 -8.08
C GLY A 128 5.26 8.79 -8.48
N PRO A 129 5.82 9.87 -7.90
CA PRO A 129 5.34 11.25 -8.05
C PRO A 129 5.15 11.74 -9.49
N ASP A 130 6.11 11.48 -10.39
CA ASP A 130 6.02 11.97 -11.77
C ASP A 130 4.93 11.25 -12.58
N ALA A 131 4.76 9.95 -12.32
CA ALA A 131 3.68 9.19 -12.94
C ALA A 131 2.31 9.68 -12.45
N ALA A 132 2.18 9.96 -11.15
CA ALA A 132 0.98 10.54 -10.58
C ALA A 132 0.67 11.91 -11.20
N ARG A 133 1.64 12.83 -11.28
CA ARG A 133 1.44 14.12 -11.96
C ARG A 133 0.99 13.97 -13.41
N ARG A 134 1.59 13.05 -14.19
CA ARG A 134 1.17 12.81 -15.57
C ARG A 134 -0.26 12.26 -15.66
N VAL A 135 -0.62 11.32 -14.80
CA VAL A 135 -1.96 10.70 -14.80
C VAL A 135 -3.04 11.69 -14.35
N TYR A 136 -2.76 12.56 -13.38
CA TYR A 136 -3.74 13.54 -12.91
C TYR A 136 -3.79 14.80 -13.79
N LEU A 137 -2.63 15.37 -14.12
CA LEU A 137 -2.51 16.73 -14.67
C LEU A 137 -2.13 16.75 -16.15
N GLY A 138 -1.81 15.60 -16.75
CA GLY A 138 -1.45 15.52 -18.17
C GLY A 138 -2.61 15.90 -19.09
N SER A 139 -2.31 16.14 -20.37
CA SER A 139 -3.31 16.51 -21.39
C SER A 139 -4.38 15.45 -21.64
N LYS A 140 -4.11 14.20 -21.26
CA LYS A 140 -5.08 13.09 -21.25
C LYS A 140 -5.31 12.54 -19.83
N GLY A 141 -5.02 13.34 -18.81
CA GLY A 141 -5.09 12.97 -17.41
C GLY A 141 -6.51 13.04 -16.84
N LEU A 142 -6.67 12.59 -15.59
CA LEU A 142 -7.94 12.55 -14.87
C LEU A 142 -8.60 13.93 -14.77
N LEU A 143 -7.81 15.01 -14.69
CA LEU A 143 -8.32 16.39 -14.58
C LEU A 143 -8.32 17.15 -15.92
N ALA A 144 -8.04 16.48 -17.05
CA ALA A 144 -8.10 17.08 -18.38
C ALA A 144 -9.51 17.45 -18.89
N PRO A 145 -10.60 16.76 -18.50
CA PRO A 145 -11.95 17.06 -18.99
C PRO A 145 -12.40 18.50 -18.73
N GLN A 146 -12.66 19.26 -19.79
CA GLN A 146 -13.03 20.68 -19.71
C GLN A 146 -14.44 20.89 -19.14
N GLY A 147 -15.34 19.94 -19.37
CA GLY A 147 -16.71 19.95 -18.84
C GLY A 147 -16.82 19.50 -17.38
N GLY A 148 -15.70 19.41 -16.66
CA GLY A 148 -15.61 18.81 -15.34
C GLY A 148 -15.49 17.30 -15.36
N ILE A 149 -15.03 16.73 -14.24
CA ILE A 149 -14.86 15.30 -14.05
C ILE A 149 -16.14 14.68 -13.46
N VAL A 150 -16.40 13.43 -13.79
CA VAL A 150 -17.50 12.63 -13.22
C VAL A 150 -17.21 12.14 -11.79
N PRO A 151 -16.03 11.57 -11.47
CA PRO A 151 -15.80 10.98 -10.15
C PRO A 151 -15.83 12.01 -9.03
N ARG A 152 -16.40 11.59 -7.90
CA ARG A 152 -16.52 12.40 -6.68
C ARG A 152 -15.38 12.14 -5.70
N VAL A 153 -14.86 10.91 -5.68
CA VAL A 153 -13.72 10.53 -4.87
C VAL A 153 -12.64 9.93 -5.76
N LEU A 154 -11.45 10.49 -5.67
CA LEU A 154 -10.25 9.90 -6.23
C LEU A 154 -9.45 9.32 -5.06
N VAL A 155 -8.83 8.16 -5.25
CA VAL A 155 -8.05 7.47 -4.24
C VAL A 155 -6.68 7.15 -4.83
N ASP A 156 -5.64 7.87 -4.41
CA ASP A 156 -4.28 7.62 -4.87
C ASP A 156 -3.54 6.69 -3.90
N CYS A 157 -3.32 5.45 -4.33
CA CYS A 157 -2.59 4.44 -3.57
C CYS A 157 -1.08 4.46 -3.84
N THR A 158 -0.60 5.40 -4.66
CA THR A 158 0.80 5.56 -4.99
C THR A 158 1.58 6.03 -3.76
N THR A 159 2.81 5.56 -3.58
CA THR A 159 3.71 6.21 -2.60
C THR A 159 4.24 7.50 -3.19
N LEU A 160 3.95 8.63 -2.55
CA LEU A 160 4.32 9.97 -2.95
C LEU A 160 5.10 10.68 -1.83
N ASP A 161 5.78 11.78 -2.16
CA ASP A 161 6.16 12.74 -1.12
C ASP A 161 4.92 13.53 -0.66
N PRO A 162 4.83 13.93 0.62
CA PRO A 162 3.67 14.66 1.14
C PRO A 162 3.33 15.95 0.37
N PRO A 163 4.31 16.77 -0.07
CA PRO A 163 4.01 17.92 -0.94
C PRO A 163 3.30 17.56 -2.25
N THR A 164 3.72 16.50 -2.95
CA THR A 164 3.04 16.03 -4.16
C THR A 164 1.60 15.60 -3.87
N ALA A 165 1.35 14.84 -2.80
CA ALA A 165 -0.01 14.45 -2.44
C ALA A 165 -0.91 15.67 -2.14
N ARG A 166 -0.39 16.66 -1.41
CA ARG A 166 -1.10 17.93 -1.13
C ARG A 166 -1.38 18.74 -2.39
N GLU A 167 -0.42 18.78 -3.32
CA GLU A 167 -0.60 19.41 -4.62
C GLU A 167 -1.78 18.77 -5.37
N LEU A 168 -1.76 17.44 -5.53
CA LEU A 168 -2.80 16.71 -6.24
C LEU A 168 -4.16 16.89 -5.55
N ALA A 169 -4.23 16.83 -4.22
CA ALA A 169 -5.47 17.05 -3.48
C ALA A 169 -6.04 18.46 -3.71
N GLY A 170 -5.18 19.48 -3.71
CA GLY A 170 -5.59 20.85 -4.04
C GLY A 170 -6.11 20.99 -5.48
N ARG A 171 -5.45 20.35 -6.45
CA ARG A 171 -5.87 20.33 -7.86
C ARG A 171 -7.20 19.62 -8.06
N VAL A 172 -7.39 18.47 -7.41
CA VAL A 172 -8.65 17.72 -7.43
C VAL A 172 -9.77 18.56 -6.81
N ARG A 173 -9.55 19.14 -5.63
CA ARG A 173 -10.57 19.97 -4.96
C ARG A 173 -11.01 21.17 -5.80
N ALA A 174 -10.11 21.73 -6.61
CA ALA A 174 -10.40 22.84 -7.52
C ALA A 174 -11.07 22.42 -8.84
N ALA A 175 -11.14 21.12 -9.16
CA ALA A 175 -11.75 20.65 -10.39
C ALA A 175 -13.28 20.75 -10.33
N ALA A 176 -13.89 21.11 -11.46
CA ALA A 176 -15.34 21.09 -11.60
C ALA A 176 -15.85 19.64 -11.66
N VAL A 177 -17.03 19.39 -11.08
CA VAL A 177 -17.74 18.12 -11.24
C VAL A 177 -18.77 18.25 -12.36
N ASN A 178 -18.76 17.32 -13.30
CA ASN A 178 -19.81 17.20 -14.30
C ASN A 178 -21.07 16.60 -13.66
N VAL A 179 -21.94 17.46 -13.12
CA VAL A 179 -23.16 17.04 -12.39
C VAL A 179 -24.14 16.26 -13.27
N ASP A 180 -24.17 16.51 -14.57
CA ASP A 180 -25.07 15.82 -15.50
C ASP A 180 -24.71 14.33 -15.68
N LYS A 181 -23.42 13.99 -15.51
CA LYS A 181 -22.88 12.64 -15.68
C LYS A 181 -22.53 11.95 -14.35
N ALA A 182 -22.37 12.71 -13.26
CA ALA A 182 -21.95 12.23 -11.93
C ALA A 182 -22.90 11.23 -11.28
N GLY A 183 -24.14 11.09 -11.79
CA GLY A 183 -25.15 10.22 -11.19
C GLY A 183 -25.66 10.77 -9.86
N ALA A 184 -26.30 9.92 -9.06
CA ALA A 184 -26.76 10.32 -7.72
C ALA A 184 -25.58 10.68 -6.81
N PRO A 185 -25.74 11.65 -5.88
CA PRO A 185 -24.70 11.97 -4.91
C PRO A 185 -24.26 10.74 -4.13
N LEU A 186 -22.95 10.57 -3.94
CA LEU A 186 -22.43 9.59 -2.99
C LEU A 186 -22.85 9.99 -1.57
N GLN A 187 -23.37 9.03 -0.81
CA GLN A 187 -23.88 9.26 0.53
C GLN A 187 -22.79 9.88 1.42
N GLY A 188 -23.12 11.00 2.07
CA GLY A 188 -22.21 11.68 3.02
C GLY A 188 -21.24 12.69 2.39
N LEU A 189 -21.21 12.84 1.06
CA LEU A 189 -20.32 13.79 0.39
C LEU A 189 -21.05 15.05 -0.10
N PRO A 190 -20.54 16.26 0.18
CA PRO A 190 -21.16 17.49 -0.29
C PRO A 190 -21.17 17.56 -1.83
N ALA A 191 -22.26 18.08 -2.39
CA ALA A 191 -22.57 17.94 -3.82
C ALA A 191 -21.64 18.68 -4.80
N GLN A 192 -20.67 19.48 -4.36
CA GLN A 192 -20.10 20.54 -5.21
C GLN A 192 -18.63 20.39 -5.63
N SER A 193 -17.80 19.60 -4.94
CA SER A 193 -16.39 19.40 -5.34
C SER A 193 -15.98 17.93 -5.22
N PRO A 194 -15.05 17.46 -6.07
CA PRO A 194 -14.44 16.15 -5.88
C PRO A 194 -13.35 16.25 -4.81
N THR A 195 -12.99 15.11 -4.23
CA THR A 195 -11.94 15.01 -3.22
C THR A 195 -10.94 13.93 -3.58
N LEU A 196 -9.71 14.08 -3.08
CA LEU A 196 -8.65 13.09 -3.22
C LEU A 196 -8.31 12.56 -1.83
N LEU A 197 -8.31 11.25 -1.70
CA LEU A 197 -7.72 10.55 -0.56
C LEU A 197 -6.35 10.01 -0.98
N ASP A 198 -5.27 10.43 -0.31
CA ASP A 198 -4.00 9.73 -0.42
C ASP A 198 -4.06 8.47 0.44
N ALA A 199 -3.99 7.31 -0.21
CA ALA A 199 -4.22 6.00 0.39
C ALA A 199 -3.06 5.00 0.18
N PRO A 200 -1.80 5.34 0.46
CA PRO A 200 -0.67 4.43 0.25
C PRO A 200 -0.81 3.13 1.05
N VAL A 201 -0.32 2.03 0.47
CA VAL A 201 -0.55 0.67 1.00
C VAL A 201 0.68 -0.02 1.58
N THR A 202 0.54 -0.69 2.71
CA THR A 202 1.55 -1.61 3.28
C THR A 202 1.11 -3.07 3.12
N GLY A 203 2.07 -4.02 3.12
CA GLY A 203 1.81 -5.46 2.93
C GLY A 203 2.49 -6.07 1.69
N GLY A 204 2.96 -5.22 0.77
CA GLY A 204 3.70 -5.63 -0.43
C GLY A 204 2.89 -6.52 -1.36
N ILE A 205 3.59 -7.18 -2.29
CA ILE A 205 2.97 -8.03 -3.31
C ILE A 205 2.21 -9.20 -2.67
N VAL A 206 2.76 -9.80 -1.61
CA VAL A 206 2.13 -10.92 -0.90
C VAL A 206 0.78 -10.50 -0.31
N GLY A 207 0.71 -9.33 0.33
CA GLY A 207 -0.54 -8.79 0.84
C GLY A 207 -1.53 -8.38 -0.27
N ALA A 208 -1.03 -7.85 -1.39
CA ALA A 208 -1.87 -7.51 -2.53
C ALA A 208 -2.49 -8.74 -3.18
N ASP A 209 -1.73 -9.82 -3.33
CA ASP A 209 -2.24 -11.10 -3.84
C ASP A 209 -3.32 -11.66 -2.88
N ALA A 210 -3.09 -11.58 -1.57
CA ALA A 210 -3.99 -12.14 -0.56
C ALA A 210 -5.20 -11.25 -0.22
N GLY A 211 -5.26 -10.00 -0.69
CA GLY A 211 -6.33 -9.05 -0.30
C GLY A 211 -6.20 -8.59 1.15
N THR A 212 -4.97 -8.55 1.68
CA THR A 212 -4.65 -8.25 3.09
C THR A 212 -3.81 -7.00 3.26
N LEU A 213 -3.85 -6.09 2.28
CA LEU A 213 -3.20 -4.79 2.39
C LEU A 213 -3.71 -3.98 3.59
N SER A 214 -2.81 -3.16 4.13
CA SER A 214 -3.17 -2.11 5.07
C SER A 214 -3.13 -0.77 4.36
N PHE A 215 -4.27 -0.08 4.30
CA PHE A 215 -4.39 1.26 3.74
C PHE A 215 -4.16 2.31 4.83
N LEU A 216 -3.24 3.23 4.57
CA LEU A 216 -3.07 4.47 5.34
C LEU A 216 -3.79 5.57 4.56
N VAL A 217 -4.78 6.25 5.14
CA VAL A 217 -5.66 7.17 4.39
C VAL A 217 -5.56 8.59 4.93
N GLY A 218 -5.15 9.54 4.09
CA GLY A 218 -5.15 10.97 4.35
C GLY A 218 -6.15 11.69 3.44
N GLY A 219 -6.65 12.83 3.89
CA GLY A 219 -7.61 13.65 3.16
C GLY A 219 -8.88 13.94 3.95
N ASP A 220 -9.96 14.27 3.23
CA ASP A 220 -11.26 14.57 3.84
C ASP A 220 -11.88 13.29 4.45
N GLU A 221 -11.90 13.20 5.77
CA GLU A 221 -12.42 12.05 6.52
C GLU A 221 -13.89 11.73 6.13
N ALA A 222 -14.68 12.75 5.76
CA ALA A 222 -16.06 12.57 5.35
C ALA A 222 -16.20 11.73 4.06
N ALA A 223 -15.15 11.62 3.26
CA ALA A 223 -15.12 10.80 2.05
C ALA A 223 -14.85 9.31 2.31
N LEU A 224 -14.29 8.97 3.47
CA LEU A 224 -13.88 7.60 3.78
C LEU A 224 -15.04 6.59 3.75
N PRO A 225 -16.23 6.88 4.31
CA PRO A 225 -17.35 5.95 4.26
C PRO A 225 -17.77 5.58 2.82
N ALA A 226 -17.58 6.49 1.85
CA ALA A 226 -17.94 6.25 0.45
C ALA A 226 -17.02 5.22 -0.24
N VAL A 227 -15.78 5.05 0.25
CA VAL A 227 -14.77 4.15 -0.36
C VAL A 227 -14.34 3.00 0.53
N GLU A 228 -14.69 2.99 1.82
CA GLU A 228 -14.18 1.99 2.76
C GLU A 228 -14.48 0.55 2.31
N HIS A 229 -15.68 0.28 1.78
CA HIS A 229 -16.03 -1.04 1.26
C HIS A 229 -15.12 -1.49 0.09
N LEU A 230 -14.67 -0.55 -0.77
CA LEU A 230 -13.73 -0.81 -1.87
C LEU A 230 -12.33 -1.07 -1.32
N LEU A 231 -11.89 -0.30 -0.31
CA LEU A 231 -10.62 -0.52 0.37
C LEU A 231 -10.58 -1.90 1.06
N ARG A 232 -11.67 -2.28 1.73
CA ARG A 232 -11.84 -3.57 2.42
C ARG A 232 -11.89 -4.78 1.47
N ALA A 233 -12.29 -4.57 0.22
CA ALA A 233 -12.19 -5.62 -0.79
C ALA A 233 -10.73 -5.96 -1.13
N MET A 234 -9.82 -4.99 -1.01
CA MET A 234 -8.39 -5.14 -1.35
C MET A 234 -7.48 -5.32 -0.12
N GLY A 235 -8.01 -5.15 1.09
CA GLY A 235 -7.20 -5.09 2.31
C GLY A 235 -7.98 -5.34 3.59
N THR A 236 -7.27 -5.67 4.66
CA THR A 236 -7.85 -6.02 5.96
C THR A 236 -7.84 -4.87 6.94
N SER A 237 -7.04 -3.82 6.71
CA SER A 237 -6.96 -2.66 7.59
C SER A 237 -7.06 -1.35 6.81
N VAL A 238 -7.77 -0.40 7.40
CA VAL A 238 -7.88 0.98 6.92
C VAL A 238 -7.65 1.87 8.13
N THR A 239 -6.60 2.70 8.07
CA THR A 239 -6.21 3.62 9.14
C THR A 239 -6.25 5.04 8.61
N TRP A 240 -7.11 5.88 9.18
CA TRP A 240 -7.11 7.30 8.87
C TRP A 240 -5.90 7.99 9.52
N CYS A 241 -5.18 8.79 8.75
CA CYS A 241 -3.89 9.38 9.13
C CYS A 241 -3.95 10.90 9.27
N GLY A 242 -5.03 11.56 8.88
CA GLY A 242 -5.17 13.02 8.97
C GLY A 242 -5.46 13.69 7.64
N ASP A 243 -4.89 14.88 7.49
CA ASP A 243 -5.10 15.78 6.36
C ASP A 243 -4.38 15.25 5.09
N PRO A 244 -4.63 15.85 3.90
CA PRO A 244 -3.93 15.47 2.68
C PRO A 244 -2.40 15.40 2.85
N GLY A 245 -1.82 14.28 2.44
CA GLY A 245 -0.38 13.99 2.51
C GLY A 245 0.10 13.41 3.84
N ASP A 246 -0.75 13.35 4.88
CA ASP A 246 -0.33 12.79 6.17
C ASP A 246 -0.21 11.26 6.12
N ALA A 247 -1.01 10.58 5.29
CA ALA A 247 -0.81 9.15 5.06
C ALA A 247 0.49 8.87 4.29
N GLN A 248 0.90 9.74 3.37
CA GLN A 248 2.22 9.65 2.75
C GLN A 248 3.34 9.85 3.78
N ALA A 249 3.22 10.82 4.69
CA ALA A 249 4.19 11.01 5.76
C ALA A 249 4.29 9.75 6.65
N ALA A 250 3.16 9.20 7.09
CA ALA A 250 3.10 7.96 7.85
C ALA A 250 3.74 6.79 7.08
N ARG A 251 3.45 6.68 5.77
CA ARG A 251 4.04 5.66 4.91
C ARG A 251 5.56 5.78 4.82
N LEU A 252 6.10 6.97 4.61
CA LEU A 252 7.54 7.20 4.51
C LEU A 252 8.25 6.86 5.83
N CYS A 253 7.67 7.26 6.97
CA CYS A 253 8.16 6.87 8.30
C CYS A 253 8.18 5.35 8.47
N ASN A 254 7.10 4.66 8.08
CA ASN A 254 7.04 3.20 8.13
C ASN A 254 8.12 2.55 7.22
N THR A 255 8.32 3.10 6.02
CA THR A 255 9.36 2.61 5.10
C THR A 255 10.78 2.85 5.63
N MET A 256 11.04 3.95 6.36
CA MET A 256 12.34 4.16 7.03
C MET A 256 12.63 3.03 8.02
N VAL A 257 11.66 2.70 8.88
CA VAL A 257 11.81 1.61 9.87
C VAL A 257 11.97 0.26 9.18
N GLN A 258 11.17 -0.01 8.14
CA GLN A 258 11.25 -1.24 7.36
C GLN A 258 12.62 -1.42 6.71
N ALA A 259 13.16 -0.38 6.05
CA ALA A 259 14.46 -0.46 5.39
C ALA A 259 15.60 -0.61 6.42
N ALA A 260 15.54 0.11 7.54
CA ALA A 260 16.56 0.02 8.58
C ALA A 260 16.59 -1.36 9.24
N THR A 261 15.41 -1.91 9.58
CA THR A 261 15.30 -3.25 10.15
C THR A 261 15.71 -4.34 9.14
N MET A 262 15.46 -4.14 7.84
CA MET A 262 15.96 -5.03 6.80
C MET A 262 17.48 -5.04 6.72
N ALA A 263 18.12 -3.87 6.64
CA ALA A 263 19.58 -3.75 6.61
C ALA A 263 20.21 -4.39 7.86
N ALA A 264 19.74 -4.03 9.05
CA ALA A 264 20.25 -4.59 10.30
C ALA A 264 20.06 -6.11 10.40
N THR A 265 18.90 -6.64 9.97
CA THR A 265 18.65 -8.09 9.97
C THR A 265 19.57 -8.81 8.97
N ALA A 266 19.77 -8.24 7.79
CA ALA A 266 20.66 -8.80 6.78
C ALA A 266 22.12 -8.84 7.26
N GLU A 267 22.61 -7.75 7.85
CA GLU A 267 23.95 -7.67 8.44
C GLU A 267 24.13 -8.70 9.57
N ALA A 268 23.18 -8.76 10.51
CA ALA A 268 23.24 -9.68 11.64
C ALA A 268 23.27 -11.15 11.19
N LEU A 269 22.41 -11.52 10.24
CA LEU A 269 22.37 -12.90 9.71
C LEU A 269 23.60 -13.23 8.86
N ALA A 270 24.13 -12.27 8.10
CA ALA A 270 25.37 -12.44 7.34
C ALA A 270 26.58 -12.62 8.27
N LEU A 271 26.67 -11.82 9.34
CA LEU A 271 27.71 -11.93 10.35
C LEU A 271 27.60 -13.26 11.12
N ALA A 272 26.40 -13.62 11.57
CA ALA A 272 26.15 -14.88 12.27
C ALA A 272 26.66 -16.08 11.45
N ARG A 273 26.35 -16.11 10.14
CA ARG A 273 26.85 -17.15 9.24
C ARG A 273 28.37 -17.17 9.16
N ARG A 274 29.03 -16.02 9.06
CA ARG A 274 30.51 -15.92 9.04
C ARG A 274 31.16 -16.35 10.36
N LEU A 275 30.45 -16.20 11.46
CA LEU A 275 30.87 -16.67 12.79
C LEU A 275 30.53 -18.16 13.03
N GLY A 276 29.98 -18.87 12.03
CA GLY A 276 29.66 -20.29 12.12
C GLY A 276 28.30 -20.60 12.75
N VAL A 277 27.44 -19.61 12.94
CA VAL A 277 26.07 -19.80 13.42
C VAL A 277 25.11 -19.98 12.24
N ASP A 278 24.32 -21.05 12.25
CA ASP A 278 23.27 -21.27 11.25
C ASP A 278 22.26 -20.09 11.27
N PRO A 279 22.03 -19.40 10.13
CA PRO A 279 21.02 -18.36 10.00
C PRO A 279 19.62 -18.76 10.47
N ARG A 280 19.22 -20.03 10.37
CA ARG A 280 17.93 -20.53 10.89
C ARG A 280 17.89 -20.47 12.41
N VAL A 281 18.98 -20.87 13.07
CA VAL A 281 19.12 -20.76 14.53
C VAL A 281 19.15 -19.29 14.94
N MET A 282 19.93 -18.46 14.27
CA MET A 282 19.97 -17.02 14.56
C MET A 282 18.61 -16.34 14.36
N THR A 283 17.85 -16.74 13.33
CA THR A 283 16.48 -16.24 13.12
C THR A 283 15.55 -16.62 14.27
N LYS A 284 15.66 -17.84 14.82
CA LYS A 284 14.92 -18.23 16.03
C LYS A 284 15.29 -17.35 17.23
N VAL A 285 16.58 -17.09 17.43
CA VAL A 285 17.08 -16.18 18.49
C VAL A 285 16.46 -14.79 18.36
N LEU A 286 16.53 -14.18 17.17
CA LEU A 286 15.91 -12.86 16.90
C LEU A 286 14.42 -12.87 17.23
N ASN A 287 13.68 -13.87 16.75
CA ASN A 287 12.23 -13.93 16.90
C ASN A 287 11.77 -14.26 18.34
N SER A 288 12.60 -14.94 19.13
CA SER A 288 12.37 -15.13 20.57
C SER A 288 12.80 -13.95 21.44
N GLY A 289 13.62 -13.05 20.89
CA GLY A 289 14.23 -11.94 21.63
C GLY A 289 13.63 -10.58 21.29
N SER A 290 14.26 -9.53 21.81
CA SER A 290 13.93 -8.13 21.54
C SER A 290 14.36 -7.66 20.15
N GLY A 291 15.19 -8.44 19.44
CA GLY A 291 15.58 -8.18 18.05
C GLY A 291 14.50 -8.53 17.01
N ARG A 292 13.34 -9.06 17.44
CA ARG A 292 12.24 -9.45 16.56
C ARG A 292 11.70 -8.26 15.76
N SER A 293 11.49 -8.47 14.46
CA SER A 293 10.82 -7.53 13.57
C SER A 293 9.96 -8.25 12.54
N TRP A 294 9.12 -7.51 11.80
CA TRP A 294 8.40 -8.06 10.66
C TRP A 294 9.35 -8.72 9.64
N VAL A 295 10.54 -8.15 9.42
CA VAL A 295 11.55 -8.72 8.51
C VAL A 295 12.00 -10.10 8.98
N SER A 296 12.34 -10.26 10.28
CA SER A 296 12.86 -11.54 10.77
C SER A 296 11.79 -12.63 10.86
N GLN A 297 10.51 -12.27 10.98
CA GLN A 297 9.39 -13.21 11.06
C GLN A 297 8.84 -13.58 9.67
N GLU A 298 8.51 -12.57 8.86
CA GLU A 298 7.67 -12.73 7.67
C GLU A 298 8.43 -12.48 6.35
N TYR A 299 9.62 -11.89 6.40
CA TYR A 299 10.32 -11.40 5.21
C TYR A 299 11.84 -11.60 5.26
N ASN A 300 12.27 -12.75 5.79
CA ASN A 300 13.67 -12.98 6.10
C ASN A 300 14.56 -12.87 4.84
N PRO A 301 15.68 -12.12 4.88
CA PRO A 301 16.47 -11.87 3.69
C PRO A 301 17.39 -13.03 3.27
N VAL A 302 17.51 -14.07 4.10
CA VAL A 302 18.30 -15.28 3.79
C VAL A 302 17.43 -16.27 3.00
N PRO A 303 17.91 -16.77 1.85
CA PRO A 303 17.15 -17.74 1.04
C PRO A 303 16.75 -18.98 1.84
N GLY A 304 15.51 -19.44 1.65
CA GLY A 304 15.02 -20.71 2.23
C GLY A 304 14.62 -20.66 3.71
N ILE A 305 14.71 -19.51 4.39
CA ILE A 305 14.20 -19.35 5.76
C ILE A 305 12.70 -19.09 5.75
N THR A 306 12.24 -18.09 4.99
CA THR A 306 10.82 -17.82 4.79
C THR A 306 10.42 -18.22 3.37
N PRO A 307 9.69 -19.34 3.16
CA PRO A 307 9.43 -19.87 1.81
C PRO A 307 8.73 -18.89 0.87
N GLN A 308 7.83 -18.05 1.39
CA GLN A 308 7.06 -17.09 0.59
C GLN A 308 7.80 -15.77 0.32
N ALA A 309 8.89 -15.50 1.04
CA ALA A 309 9.66 -14.27 0.90
C ALA A 309 10.42 -14.25 -0.44
N PRO A 310 10.67 -13.06 -1.03
CA PRO A 310 11.43 -12.94 -2.28
C PRO A 310 12.82 -13.58 -2.23
N SER A 311 13.47 -13.59 -1.07
CA SER A 311 14.77 -14.25 -0.85
C SER A 311 14.78 -15.72 -1.26
N SER A 312 13.66 -16.43 -1.11
CA SER A 312 13.50 -17.84 -1.47
C SER A 312 13.22 -18.08 -2.97
N ARG A 313 13.15 -17.02 -3.77
CA ARG A 313 12.90 -17.07 -5.22
C ARG A 313 13.83 -16.13 -6.01
N GLY A 314 15.09 -16.09 -5.58
CA GLY A 314 16.14 -15.30 -6.22
C GLY A 314 15.93 -13.79 -6.14
N TYR A 315 15.23 -13.31 -5.10
CA TYR A 315 14.90 -11.90 -4.86
C TYR A 315 14.06 -11.26 -5.99
N ARG A 316 13.35 -12.06 -6.78
CA ARG A 316 12.51 -11.56 -7.88
C ARG A 316 11.15 -11.09 -7.36
N GLY A 317 10.64 -10.01 -7.95
CA GLY A 317 9.40 -9.36 -7.52
C GLY A 317 9.60 -8.63 -6.19
N GLY A 318 8.54 -8.49 -5.39
CA GLY A 318 8.58 -7.74 -4.14
C GLY A 318 8.74 -6.22 -4.35
N LEU A 319 9.37 -5.55 -3.39
CA LEU A 319 9.63 -4.12 -3.41
C LEU A 319 11.07 -3.87 -3.86
N ARG A 320 11.27 -3.24 -5.02
CA ARG A 320 12.63 -3.13 -5.60
C ARG A 320 13.56 -2.24 -4.77
N CYS A 321 14.85 -2.56 -4.77
CA CYS A 321 15.89 -1.73 -4.14
C CYS A 321 15.83 -0.28 -4.62
N THR A 322 15.64 -0.06 -5.92
CA THR A 322 15.46 1.27 -6.52
C THR A 322 14.30 2.04 -5.89
N GLN A 323 13.16 1.37 -5.69
CA GLN A 323 11.99 1.99 -5.07
C GLN A 323 12.21 2.32 -3.59
N VAL A 324 12.91 1.44 -2.86
CA VAL A 324 13.29 1.73 -1.46
C VAL A 324 14.23 2.93 -1.39
N ALA A 325 15.21 3.03 -2.28
CA ALA A 325 16.11 4.17 -2.36
C ALA A 325 15.34 5.48 -2.61
N ASP A 326 14.39 5.47 -3.55
CA ASP A 326 13.53 6.63 -3.84
C ASP A 326 12.67 7.02 -2.63
N HIS A 327 12.05 6.03 -1.96
CA HIS A 327 11.26 6.29 -0.74
C HIS A 327 12.11 6.88 0.39
N LEU A 328 13.31 6.36 0.60
CA LEU A 328 14.24 6.90 1.60
C LEU A 328 14.69 8.32 1.25
N LYS A 329 14.93 8.60 -0.03
CA LYS A 329 15.25 9.95 -0.50
C LYS A 329 14.11 10.93 -0.25
N MET A 330 12.86 10.53 -0.50
CA MET A 330 11.68 11.35 -0.18
C MET A 330 11.58 11.60 1.33
N ALA A 331 11.79 10.56 2.15
CA ALA A 331 11.74 10.67 3.61
C ALA A 331 12.85 11.59 4.18
N VAL A 332 14.10 11.45 3.70
CA VAL A 332 15.22 12.31 4.10
C VAL A 332 14.99 13.75 3.67
N THR A 333 14.47 13.98 2.46
CA THR A 333 14.13 15.33 1.98
C THR A 333 13.03 15.96 2.83
N ALA A 334 12.01 15.19 3.23
CA ALA A 334 10.96 15.66 4.12
C ALA A 334 11.54 16.02 5.51
N ALA A 335 12.42 15.18 6.04
CA ALA A 335 13.08 15.41 7.33
C ALA A 335 13.96 16.67 7.33
N GLU A 336 14.63 16.98 6.21
CA GLU A 336 15.40 18.22 6.05
C GLU A 336 14.52 19.45 6.11
N LYS A 337 13.37 19.43 5.43
CA LYS A 337 12.39 20.53 5.45
C LYS A 337 11.76 20.71 6.82
N SER A 338 11.60 19.64 7.61
CA SER A 338 11.07 19.68 8.96
C SER A 338 12.14 19.81 10.06
N TYR A 339 13.41 20.01 9.68
CA TYR A 339 14.55 20.09 10.61
C TYR A 339 14.65 18.88 11.57
N SER A 340 14.22 17.71 11.12
CA SER A 340 14.15 16.48 11.92
C SER A 340 15.40 15.61 11.69
N PRO A 341 16.15 15.23 12.74
CA PRO A 341 17.33 14.39 12.58
C PRO A 341 16.94 12.94 12.26
N VAL A 342 17.43 12.42 11.14
CA VAL A 342 17.17 11.04 10.68
C VAL A 342 18.47 10.28 10.33
N PRO A 343 19.44 10.16 11.27
CA PRO A 343 20.76 9.61 10.98
C PRO A 343 20.70 8.18 10.42
N MET A 344 19.81 7.33 10.96
CA MET A 344 19.67 5.96 10.47
C MET A 344 19.13 5.91 9.04
N ALA A 345 18.09 6.68 8.72
CA ALA A 345 17.53 6.69 7.38
C ALA A 345 18.54 7.20 6.35
N ARG A 346 19.39 8.18 6.70
CA ARG A 346 20.49 8.64 5.83
C ARG A 346 21.49 7.54 5.53
N GLN A 347 21.93 6.80 6.55
CA GLN A 347 22.86 5.69 6.36
C GLN A 347 22.26 4.57 5.48
N VAL A 348 21.00 4.22 5.75
CA VAL A 348 20.29 3.18 4.99
C VAL A 348 20.01 3.64 3.55
N MET A 349 19.73 4.92 3.34
CA MET A 349 19.60 5.51 1.99
C MET A 349 20.90 5.37 1.19
N GLN A 350 22.05 5.66 1.80
CA GLN A 350 23.36 5.48 1.16
C GLN A 350 23.62 4.01 0.83
N LEU A 351 23.33 3.10 1.77
CA LEU A 351 23.46 1.65 1.56
C LEU A 351 22.63 1.18 0.35
N TYR A 352 21.35 1.57 0.27
CA TYR A 352 20.52 1.18 -0.88
C TYR A 352 20.96 1.85 -2.19
N GLY A 353 21.58 3.03 -2.14
CA GLY A 353 22.28 3.61 -3.29
C GLY A 353 23.39 2.69 -3.81
N GLN A 354 24.28 2.23 -2.92
CA GLN A 354 25.36 1.30 -3.26
C GLN A 354 24.83 -0.05 -3.78
N VAL A 355 23.78 -0.60 -3.15
CA VAL A 355 23.12 -1.83 -3.62
C VAL A 355 22.61 -1.69 -5.05
N CYS A 356 22.08 -0.50 -5.41
CA CYS A 356 21.64 -0.23 -6.77
C CYS A 356 22.82 -0.12 -7.76
N GLU A 357 23.92 0.51 -7.35
CA GLU A 357 25.16 0.63 -8.15
C GLU A 357 25.79 -0.73 -8.45
N GLU A 358 25.66 -1.70 -7.54
CA GLU A 358 26.08 -3.10 -7.73
C GLU A 358 25.13 -3.93 -8.63
N GLY A 359 24.18 -3.28 -9.32
CA GLY A 359 23.28 -3.94 -10.25
C GLY A 359 22.16 -4.76 -9.60
N LEU A 360 21.91 -4.58 -8.29
CA LEU A 360 20.82 -5.25 -7.57
C LEU A 360 19.55 -4.37 -7.49
N GLY A 361 19.53 -3.24 -8.19
CA GLY A 361 18.46 -2.24 -8.14
C GLY A 361 17.06 -2.77 -8.47
N ASP A 362 16.97 -3.74 -9.38
CA ASP A 362 15.69 -4.33 -9.81
C ASP A 362 15.22 -5.52 -8.97
N LEU A 363 16.06 -5.99 -8.05
CA LEU A 363 15.71 -7.06 -7.11
C LEU A 363 14.99 -6.49 -5.89
N ASP A 364 14.28 -7.37 -5.20
CA ASP A 364 13.62 -7.07 -3.93
C ASP A 364 14.63 -6.52 -2.91
N PHE A 365 14.19 -5.57 -2.07
CA PHE A 365 15.02 -4.89 -1.09
C PHE A 365 15.70 -5.81 -0.06
N ALA A 366 15.22 -7.04 0.12
CA ALA A 366 15.91 -8.07 0.89
C ALA A 366 17.24 -8.50 0.25
N SER A 367 17.48 -8.20 -1.03
CA SER A 367 18.73 -8.47 -1.73
C SER A 367 19.91 -7.65 -1.20
N VAL A 368 19.68 -6.69 -0.31
CA VAL A 368 20.76 -6.08 0.50
C VAL A 368 21.58 -7.14 1.23
N TYR A 369 20.99 -8.30 1.57
CA TYR A 369 21.74 -9.45 2.08
C TYR A 369 22.80 -9.96 1.09
N ARG A 370 22.50 -10.00 -0.21
CA ARG A 370 23.49 -10.37 -1.24
C ARG A 370 24.64 -9.39 -1.28
N TYR A 371 24.35 -8.10 -1.13
CA TYR A 371 25.37 -7.07 -1.03
C TYR A 371 26.24 -7.32 0.20
N VAL A 372 25.69 -7.26 1.43
CA VAL A 372 26.51 -7.37 2.66
C VAL A 372 27.17 -8.75 2.86
N TYR A 373 26.60 -9.83 2.31
CA TYR A 373 27.19 -11.16 2.34
C TYR A 373 28.21 -11.37 1.21
N GLY A 374 27.96 -10.84 0.02
CA GLY A 374 28.84 -10.91 -1.14
C GLY A 374 30.05 -9.98 -1.06
N SER A 375 29.92 -8.82 -0.39
CA SER A 375 31.03 -7.90 -0.10
C SER A 375 32.00 -8.56 0.89
N GLY A 376 33.05 -9.20 0.37
CA GLY A 376 34.09 -9.89 1.13
C GLY A 376 34.68 -11.10 0.37
N ALA A 377 35.57 -11.87 0.99
CA ALA A 377 36.23 -13.05 0.38
C ALA A 377 35.26 -14.20 -0.05
N ALA A 378 33.94 -14.00 0.06
CA ALA A 378 32.88 -14.93 -0.30
C ALA A 378 32.42 -14.83 -1.77
N HIS A 379 33.16 -14.10 -2.64
CA HIS A 379 32.90 -14.05 -4.08
C HIS A 379 32.81 -15.46 -4.73
N HIS A 380 33.44 -16.47 -4.14
CA HIS A 380 33.41 -17.84 -4.66
C HIS A 380 32.11 -18.62 -4.40
N GLU A 381 31.36 -18.36 -3.31
CA GLU A 381 30.12 -19.11 -3.02
C GLU A 381 28.92 -18.64 -3.87
N TRP A 382 28.92 -17.37 -4.29
CA TRP A 382 27.82 -16.84 -5.10
C TRP A 382 27.97 -17.17 -6.59
N ALA A 383 29.21 -17.29 -7.08
CA ALA A 383 29.51 -17.57 -8.49
C ALA A 383 29.21 -19.02 -8.91
N SER A 384 29.17 -19.98 -7.98
CA SER A 384 28.96 -21.40 -8.30
C SER A 384 27.50 -21.83 -8.41
N GLY A 385 26.52 -21.00 -7.99
CA GLY A 385 25.08 -21.33 -8.08
C GLY A 385 24.61 -22.55 -7.25
N GLU A 386 25.53 -23.35 -6.70
CA GLU A 386 25.25 -24.65 -6.08
C GLU A 386 24.95 -24.58 -4.57
N ALA A 387 25.37 -23.54 -3.86
CA ALA A 387 25.40 -23.56 -2.38
C ALA A 387 24.13 -23.04 -1.67
N LEU A 388 23.17 -22.45 -2.38
CA LEU A 388 22.01 -21.77 -1.74
C LEU A 388 20.66 -22.49 -1.90
N PHE A 389 20.53 -23.37 -2.90
CA PHE A 389 19.27 -24.09 -3.15
C PHE A 389 19.29 -25.54 -2.64
N ASN A 390 20.46 -26.07 -2.28
CA ASN A 390 20.64 -27.50 -1.96
C ASN A 390 20.84 -27.80 -0.47
N ALA A 391 20.19 -27.04 0.41
CA ALA A 391 19.98 -27.48 1.79
C ALA A 391 18.71 -28.33 1.90
N GLN A 392 18.63 -29.41 1.10
CA GLN A 392 17.79 -30.56 1.41
C GLN A 392 18.64 -31.55 2.22
N HIS A 393 18.52 -31.46 3.55
CA HIS A 393 18.77 -32.50 4.57
C HIS A 393 20.22 -32.86 4.96
N PRO A 394 20.41 -33.38 6.19
CA PRO A 394 19.41 -33.81 7.20
C PRO A 394 18.82 -32.70 8.08
#